data_AF-A0A4Q9LC61-F1
#
_entry.id   AF-A0A4Q9LC61-F1
#
_cell.length_a   1.000
_cell.length_b   1.000
_cell.length_c   1.000
_cell.angle_alpha   90.00
_cell.angle_beta   90.00
_cell.angle_gamma   90.00
#
_symmetry.space_group_name_H-M   'P 1'
#
loop_
_entity.id
_entity.type
_entity.pdbx_description
1 polymer ?
#
loop_
_entity_poly.entity_id
_entity_poly.type
_entity_poly.pdbx_seq_one_letter_code
_entity_poly.pdbx_strand_id
1 'polypeptide(L)'
;MVEARKPNENEGSSGKTNETKRSPIQNLCFESNGDDHKATILLSKKVYIDNIYLMRNENPENINGYVVDKVIKKKDYKFEGNDIEVNLSELDLDKDNKIAYSFKIDESGGSFQSEAFKYDKKDNKFKLVREIKGGFLGFSWTTILYVGLVVIGVLICLFILMKIMNR
;
A
#
# COMPACT_ATOMS: atom_id res chain seq x y z
N MET A 1 -39.14 -18.22 52.32
CA MET A 1 -39.14 -16.89 51.67
C MET A 1 -37.71 -16.42 51.61
N VAL A 2 -37.10 -16.43 50.42
CA VAL A 2 -35.71 -15.99 50.21
C VAL A 2 -35.78 -14.83 49.23
N GLU A 3 -35.31 -13.68 49.70
CA GLU A 3 -35.31 -12.40 49.00
C GLU A 3 -34.14 -12.36 48.00
N ALA A 4 -34.44 -12.09 46.73
CA ALA A 4 -33.44 -12.01 45.67
C ALA A 4 -32.75 -10.63 45.69
N ARG A 5 -31.43 -10.61 45.91
CA ARG A 5 -30.61 -9.40 45.72
C ARG A 5 -30.33 -9.17 44.23
N LYS A 6 -30.70 -7.99 43.72
CA LYS A 6 -30.24 -7.48 42.42
C LYS A 6 -28.76 -7.05 42.50
N PRO A 7 -27.94 -7.27 41.46
CA PRO A 7 -26.62 -6.66 41.38
C PRO A 7 -26.75 -5.17 41.04
N ASN A 8 -25.98 -4.35 41.75
CA ASN A 8 -25.93 -2.90 41.60
C ASN A 8 -24.92 -2.55 40.49
N GLU A 9 -25.42 -2.02 39.38
CA GLU A 9 -24.62 -1.36 38.34
C GLU A 9 -24.08 -0.05 38.92
N ASN A 10 -22.76 0.03 39.07
CA ASN A 10 -22.07 1.31 39.10
C ASN A 10 -20.77 1.15 38.32
N GLU A 11 -20.94 1.23 37.00
CA GLU A 11 -19.89 1.52 36.03
C GLU A 11 -19.30 2.90 36.32
N GLY A 12 -18.28 2.94 37.17
CA GLY A 12 -17.30 4.02 37.17
C GLY A 12 -16.38 3.84 35.97
N SER A 13 -16.85 4.21 34.78
CA SER A 13 -16.06 4.36 33.56
C SER A 13 -14.95 5.39 33.79
N SER A 14 -13.81 4.92 34.32
CA SER A 14 -12.55 5.65 34.29
C SER A 14 -12.10 5.69 32.84
N GLY A 15 -12.34 6.84 32.20
CA GLY A 15 -11.87 7.18 30.88
C GLY A 15 -10.35 7.12 30.84
N LYS A 16 -9.80 5.93 30.55
CA LYS A 16 -8.49 5.82 29.93
C LYS A 16 -8.67 6.32 28.50
N THR A 17 -8.25 7.56 28.28
CA THR A 17 -7.88 8.05 26.97
C THR A 17 -7.05 6.97 26.28
N ASN A 18 -7.66 6.31 25.29
CA ASN A 18 -6.97 5.44 24.36
C ASN A 18 -5.95 6.30 23.62
N GLU A 19 -4.72 6.39 24.14
CA GLU A 19 -3.58 6.71 23.32
C GLU A 19 -3.52 5.60 22.26
N THR A 20 -4.01 5.90 21.06
CA THR A 20 -3.88 5.02 19.91
C THR A 20 -2.39 4.73 19.76
N LYS A 21 -1.97 3.54 20.18
CA LYS A 21 -0.57 3.11 20.14
C LYS A 21 -0.07 3.29 18.71
N ARG A 22 0.75 4.31 18.48
CA ARG A 22 1.27 4.61 17.13
C ARG A 22 1.98 3.36 16.61
N SER A 23 1.71 3.01 15.35
CA SER A 23 2.36 1.88 14.70
C SER A 23 3.87 2.01 14.79
N PRO A 24 4.62 0.96 15.17
CA PRO A 24 6.06 0.98 15.15
C PRO A 24 6.59 1.05 13.71
N ILE A 25 5.83 0.56 12.72
CA ILE A 25 6.18 0.61 11.30
C ILE A 25 6.00 2.03 10.79
N GLN A 26 7.11 2.67 10.42
CA GLN A 26 7.12 4.03 9.87
C GLN A 26 6.98 4.05 8.35
N ASN A 27 7.74 3.20 7.66
CA ASN A 27 7.77 3.16 6.21
C ASN A 27 8.37 1.85 5.70
N LEU A 28 8.32 1.65 4.39
CA LEU A 28 9.00 0.57 3.68
C LEU A 28 9.98 1.16 2.66
N CYS A 29 11.16 0.58 2.58
CA CYS A 29 12.11 0.82 1.50
C CYS A 29 12.27 -0.45 0.66
N PHE A 30 12.44 -0.28 -0.64
CA PHE A 30 12.58 -1.41 -1.56
C PHE A 30 13.89 -1.30 -2.32
N GLU A 31 14.61 -2.41 -2.37
CA GLU A 31 15.84 -2.57 -3.13
C GLU A 31 15.65 -3.66 -4.18
N SER A 32 16.28 -3.49 -5.34
CA SER A 32 16.19 -4.46 -6.43
C SER A 32 17.53 -4.52 -7.15
N ASN A 33 18.08 -5.73 -7.28
CA ASN A 33 19.33 -6.01 -7.95
C ASN A 33 19.16 -7.23 -8.87
N GLY A 34 18.81 -6.98 -10.12
CA GLY A 34 18.37 -8.04 -11.04
C GLY A 34 17.05 -8.65 -10.56
N ASP A 35 17.06 -9.97 -10.35
CA ASP A 35 15.91 -10.73 -9.84
C ASP A 35 15.85 -10.77 -8.30
N ASP A 36 16.87 -10.23 -7.61
CA ASP A 36 16.86 -10.15 -6.14
C ASP A 36 16.12 -8.88 -5.69
N HIS A 37 15.01 -9.09 -4.99
CA HIS A 37 14.17 -8.03 -4.45
C HIS A 37 14.15 -8.10 -2.93
N LYS A 38 14.31 -6.95 -2.28
CA LYS A 38 14.32 -6.84 -0.83
C LYS A 38 13.43 -5.71 -0.38
N ALA A 39 12.83 -5.89 0.79
CA ALA A 39 12.11 -4.85 1.49
C ALA A 39 12.71 -4.64 2.88
N THR A 40 12.93 -3.38 3.22
CA THR A 40 13.34 -2.96 4.55
C THR A 40 12.16 -2.30 5.24
N ILE A 41 11.71 -2.92 6.34
CA ILE A 41 10.66 -2.39 7.21
C ILE A 41 11.32 -1.45 8.20
N LEU A 42 11.08 -0.15 8.06
CA LEU A 42 11.63 0.88 8.94
C LEU A 42 10.80 0.99 10.21
N LEU A 43 11.44 0.82 11.36
CA LEU A 43 10.74 0.87 12.66
C LEU A 43 11.17 2.09 13.48
N SER A 44 10.18 2.75 14.09
CA SER A 44 10.39 3.88 15.01
C SER A 44 11.08 3.50 16.31
N LYS A 45 11.04 2.21 16.66
CA LYS A 45 11.60 1.64 17.88
C LYS A 45 11.86 0.16 17.69
N LYS A 46 12.72 -0.40 18.54
CA LYS A 46 12.90 -1.85 18.63
C LYS A 46 11.60 -2.53 19.05
N VAL A 47 11.22 -3.57 18.32
CA VAL A 47 10.02 -4.40 18.60
C VAL A 47 10.44 -5.85 18.83
N TYR A 48 9.70 -6.54 19.70
CA TYR A 48 9.88 -7.96 19.96
C TYR A 48 8.91 -8.73 19.07
N ILE A 49 9.44 -9.31 18.00
CA ILE A 49 8.64 -9.95 16.96
C ILE A 49 8.32 -11.38 17.35
N ASP A 50 7.03 -11.69 17.43
CA ASP A 50 6.53 -13.05 17.51
C ASP A 50 6.47 -13.66 16.10
N ASN A 51 5.81 -12.95 15.17
CA ASN A 51 5.68 -13.35 13.77
C ASN A 51 5.69 -12.15 12.82
N ILE A 52 6.17 -12.38 11.60
CA ILE A 52 6.02 -11.46 10.47
C ILE A 52 5.27 -12.20 9.37
N TYR A 53 4.23 -11.57 8.84
CA TYR A 53 3.44 -12.07 7.73
C TYR A 53 3.56 -11.14 6.55
N LEU A 54 3.70 -11.72 5.37
CA LEU A 54 3.36 -11.04 4.14
C LEU A 54 1.88 -11.29 3.88
N MET A 55 1.11 -10.21 3.90
CA MET A 55 -0.31 -10.21 3.58
C MET A 55 -0.50 -9.83 2.12
N ARG A 56 -1.51 -10.38 1.45
CA ARG A 56 -1.87 -10.06 0.08
C ARG A 56 -3.33 -9.67 -0.09
N ASN A 57 -3.63 -8.86 -1.10
CA ASN A 57 -4.97 -8.45 -1.48
C ASN A 57 -5.00 -8.00 -2.95
N GLU A 58 -6.03 -8.36 -3.71
CA GLU A 58 -6.24 -7.86 -5.07
C GLU A 58 -6.74 -6.42 -5.10
N ASN A 59 -7.43 -5.98 -4.04
CA ASN A 59 -7.93 -4.62 -3.88
C ASN A 59 -7.30 -3.93 -2.67
N PRO A 60 -6.20 -3.15 -2.85
CA PRO A 60 -5.49 -2.49 -1.74
C PRO A 60 -6.33 -1.44 -0.99
N GLU A 61 -7.46 -1.01 -1.55
CA GLU A 61 -8.36 -0.05 -0.89
C GLU A 61 -9.27 -0.73 0.15
N ASN A 62 -9.46 -2.05 0.03
CA ASN A 62 -10.20 -2.83 1.01
C ASN A 62 -9.25 -3.32 2.13
N ILE A 63 -9.12 -2.53 3.19
CA ILE A 63 -8.25 -2.83 4.35
C ILE A 63 -8.55 -4.21 4.96
N ASN A 64 -9.82 -4.64 4.96
CA ASN A 64 -10.23 -5.92 5.54
C ASN A 64 -10.07 -7.11 4.58
N GLY A 65 -9.69 -6.87 3.32
CA GLY A 65 -9.53 -7.92 2.31
C GLY A 65 -8.17 -8.62 2.33
N TYR A 66 -7.25 -8.20 3.19
CA TYR A 66 -5.91 -8.77 3.27
C TYR A 66 -5.92 -10.15 3.92
N VAL A 67 -5.34 -11.12 3.23
CA VAL A 67 -5.14 -12.50 3.70
C VAL A 67 -3.66 -12.83 3.81
N VAL A 68 -3.29 -13.79 4.65
CA VAL A 68 -1.90 -14.23 4.77
C VAL A 68 -1.47 -14.93 3.49
N ASP A 69 -0.42 -14.42 2.85
CA ASP A 69 0.25 -15.07 1.72
C ASP A 69 1.39 -15.96 2.22
N LYS A 70 2.26 -15.39 3.05
CA LYS A 70 3.46 -16.06 3.55
C LYS A 70 3.75 -15.68 4.99
N VAL A 71 4.15 -16.66 5.79
CA VAL A 71 4.79 -16.42 7.10
C VAL A 71 6.29 -16.28 6.86
N ILE A 72 6.87 -15.12 7.18
CA ILE A 72 8.30 -14.87 7.02
C ILE A 72 9.03 -15.50 8.20
N LYS A 73 9.84 -16.53 7.93
CA LYS A 73 10.57 -17.26 8.98
C LYS A 73 11.82 -16.48 9.37
N LYS A 74 12.36 -16.76 10.56
CA LYS A 74 13.60 -16.14 11.10
C LYS A 74 14.81 -16.20 10.16
N LYS A 75 14.87 -17.16 9.25
CA LYS A 75 15.95 -17.28 8.26
C LYS A 75 15.79 -16.37 7.04
N ASP A 76 14.58 -15.86 6.81
CA ASP A 76 14.21 -15.08 5.62
C ASP A 76 14.22 -13.57 5.91
N TYR A 77 14.59 -13.18 7.13
CA TYR A 77 14.78 -11.79 7.52
C TYR A 77 16.00 -11.61 8.43
N LYS A 78 16.55 -10.40 8.44
CA LYS A 78 17.60 -9.98 9.37
C LYS A 78 17.27 -8.63 9.98
N PHE A 79 17.79 -8.40 11.18
CA PHE A 79 17.72 -7.09 11.81
C PHE A 79 18.95 -6.26 11.48
N GLU A 80 18.73 -5.01 11.10
CA GLU A 80 19.76 -4.00 10.90
C GLU A 80 19.42 -2.81 11.81
N GLY A 81 19.96 -2.82 13.03
CA GLY A 81 19.58 -1.84 14.05
C GLY A 81 18.11 -1.99 14.47
N ASN A 82 17.28 -1.00 14.12
CA ASN A 82 15.83 -1.03 14.35
C ASN A 82 15.06 -1.56 13.13
N ASP A 83 15.72 -1.77 11.99
CA ASP A 83 15.04 -2.11 10.75
C ASP A 83 15.04 -3.62 10.53
N ILE A 84 14.08 -4.09 9.73
CA ILE A 84 13.95 -5.50 9.36
C ILE A 84 14.10 -5.60 7.84
N GLU A 85 15.17 -6.25 7.37
CA GLU A 85 15.32 -6.58 5.95
C GLU A 85 14.67 -7.95 5.69
N VAL A 86 13.78 -8.02 4.70
CA VAL A 86 13.05 -9.21 4.28
C VAL A 86 13.29 -9.45 2.80
N ASN A 87 13.64 -10.68 2.44
CA ASN A 87 13.81 -11.07 1.04
C ASN A 87 12.44 -11.35 0.36
N LEU A 88 12.21 -10.75 -0.81
CA LEU A 88 10.99 -10.84 -1.62
C LEU A 88 11.19 -11.61 -2.94
N SER A 89 12.37 -12.12 -3.23
CA SER A 89 12.75 -12.74 -4.50
C SER A 89 12.02 -14.06 -4.79
N GLU A 90 11.40 -14.67 -3.77
CA GLU A 90 10.58 -15.87 -3.93
C GLU A 90 9.13 -15.57 -4.40
N LEU A 91 8.78 -14.29 -4.60
CA LEU A 91 7.45 -13.89 -5.05
C LEU A 91 7.30 -14.04 -6.57
N ASP A 92 6.12 -14.51 -7.02
CA ASP A 92 5.79 -14.73 -8.43
C ASP A 92 5.39 -13.40 -9.11
N LEU A 93 6.40 -12.65 -9.52
CA LEU A 93 6.28 -11.30 -10.10
C LEU A 93 5.27 -11.19 -11.26
N ASP A 94 5.00 -12.29 -11.97
CA ASP A 94 4.05 -12.32 -13.08
C ASP A 94 2.58 -12.38 -12.63
N LYS A 95 2.27 -13.07 -11.53
CA LYS A 95 0.95 -13.02 -10.89
C LYS A 95 0.80 -11.75 -10.03
N ASP A 96 1.90 -11.23 -9.54
CA ASP A 96 1.93 -10.16 -8.53
C ASP A 96 1.66 -8.76 -9.06
N ASN A 97 1.61 -8.58 -10.38
CA ASN A 97 1.21 -7.30 -10.97
C ASN A 97 -0.28 -6.98 -10.82
N LYS A 98 -1.08 -7.86 -10.22
CA LYS A 98 -2.45 -7.53 -9.78
C LYS A 98 -2.56 -7.41 -8.26
N ILE A 99 -1.69 -8.11 -7.54
CA ILE A 99 -1.75 -8.28 -6.10
C ILE A 99 -1.00 -7.14 -5.41
N ALA A 100 -1.61 -6.55 -4.38
CA ALA A 100 -0.94 -5.67 -3.45
C ALA A 100 -0.57 -6.46 -2.19
N TYR A 101 0.58 -6.15 -1.64
CA TYR A 101 1.14 -6.76 -0.46
C TYR A 101 1.22 -5.77 0.70
N SER A 102 1.30 -6.26 1.93
CA SER A 102 1.65 -5.47 3.11
C SER A 102 2.28 -6.39 4.14
N PHE A 103 3.21 -5.89 4.94
CA PHE A 103 3.74 -6.65 6.07
C PHE A 103 2.83 -6.50 7.28
N LYS A 104 2.58 -7.59 7.99
CA LYS A 104 1.96 -7.59 9.31
C LYS A 104 2.97 -8.13 10.32
N ILE A 105 3.25 -7.35 11.37
CA ILE A 105 4.13 -7.75 12.47
C ILE A 105 3.25 -7.97 13.70
N ASP A 106 3.30 -9.18 14.25
CA ASP A 106 2.70 -9.50 15.54
C ASP A 106 3.78 -9.36 16.63
N GLU A 107 3.48 -8.56 17.66
CA GLU A 107 4.23 -8.48 18.90
C GLU A 107 3.31 -8.77 20.09
N SER A 108 3.88 -9.06 21.27
CA SER A 108 3.13 -9.45 22.48
C SER A 108 2.14 -8.39 22.99
N GLY A 109 2.13 -7.19 22.39
CA GLY A 109 1.20 -6.09 22.71
C GLY A 109 0.36 -5.59 21.53
N GLY A 110 0.23 -6.37 20.44
CA GLY A 110 -0.63 -6.05 19.31
C GLY A 110 -0.04 -6.44 17.95
N SER A 111 -0.85 -6.28 16.91
CA SER A 111 -0.42 -6.48 15.52
C SER A 111 -0.41 -5.17 14.75
N PHE A 112 0.61 -4.97 13.94
CA PHE A 112 0.78 -3.76 13.13
C PHE A 112 0.93 -4.13 11.67
N GLN A 113 0.19 -3.45 10.80
CA GLN A 113 0.25 -3.66 9.37
C GLN A 113 0.89 -2.44 8.69
N SER A 114 1.80 -2.69 7.75
CA SER A 114 2.42 -1.65 6.94
C SER A 114 1.45 -1.10 5.91
N GLU A 115 1.86 -0.01 5.25
CA GLU A 115 1.22 0.41 4.01
C GLU A 115 1.30 -0.66 2.93
N ALA A 116 0.34 -0.60 2.01
CA ALA A 116 0.28 -1.47 0.85
C ALA A 116 1.37 -1.13 -0.17
N PHE A 117 2.00 -2.15 -0.72
CA PHE A 117 3.00 -2.05 -1.78
C PHE A 117 2.72 -3.07 -2.88
N LYS A 118 3.32 -2.86 -4.04
CA LYS A 118 3.10 -3.68 -5.23
C LYS A 118 4.31 -3.65 -6.13
N TYR A 119 4.49 -4.72 -6.91
CA TYR A 119 5.51 -4.75 -7.94
C TYR A 119 5.14 -3.81 -9.10
N ASP A 120 6.02 -2.86 -9.41
CA ASP A 120 5.89 -1.99 -10.57
C ASP A 120 6.74 -2.52 -11.73
N LYS A 121 6.08 -3.16 -12.71
CA LYS A 121 6.74 -3.71 -13.90
C LYS A 121 7.49 -2.66 -14.72
N LYS A 122 7.13 -1.37 -14.64
CA LYS A 122 7.81 -0.31 -15.41
C LYS A 122 9.22 -0.04 -14.89
N ASP A 123 9.37 -0.06 -13.57
CA ASP A 123 10.62 0.27 -12.89
C ASP A 123 11.35 -0.98 -12.38
N ASN A 124 10.81 -2.17 -12.65
CA ASN A 124 11.32 -3.47 -12.21
C ASN A 124 11.64 -3.50 -10.70
N LYS A 125 10.76 -2.90 -9.89
CA LYS A 125 10.93 -2.80 -8.43
C LYS A 125 9.59 -2.72 -7.70
N PHE A 126 9.59 -3.12 -6.44
CA PHE A 126 8.46 -2.87 -5.55
C PHE A 126 8.36 -1.39 -5.19
N LYS A 127 7.12 -0.90 -5.08
CA LYS A 127 6.79 0.48 -4.67
C LYS A 127 5.56 0.48 -3.79
N LEU A 128 5.41 1.52 -2.98
CA LEU A 128 4.16 1.73 -2.26
C LEU A 128 3.03 2.00 -3.26
N VAL A 129 1.81 1.52 -2.96
CA VAL A 129 0.64 1.72 -3.85
C VAL A 129 0.38 3.21 -4.08
N ARG A 130 0.65 4.06 -3.09
CA ARG A 130 0.53 5.53 -3.21
C ARG A 130 1.50 6.14 -4.23
N GLU A 131 2.67 5.55 -4.41
CA GLU A 131 3.70 6.04 -5.36
C GLU A 131 3.34 5.67 -6.79
N ILE A 132 2.74 4.48 -6.99
CA ILE A 132 2.31 4.01 -8.32
C ILE A 132 1.14 4.84 -8.84
N LYS A 133 0.20 5.22 -7.97
CA LYS A 133 -0.95 6.08 -8.33
C LYS A 133 -0.52 7.50 -8.76
N GLY A 134 0.63 7.98 -8.31
CA GLY A 134 1.17 9.30 -8.65
C GLY A 134 1.92 9.40 -9.98
N GLY A 135 2.23 8.27 -10.64
CA GLY A 135 3.10 8.21 -11.82
C GLY A 135 2.42 8.41 -13.18
N PHE A 136 1.12 8.71 -13.22
CA PHE A 136 0.42 8.99 -14.48
C PHE A 136 0.16 10.49 -14.57
N LEU A 137 1.10 11.21 -15.20
CA LEU A 137 0.76 12.49 -15.86
C LEU A 137 -0.49 12.23 -16.71
N GLY A 138 -1.61 12.77 -16.24
CA GLY A 138 -2.98 12.40 -16.59
C GLY A 138 -3.36 12.73 -18.02
N PHE A 139 -2.86 11.97 -18.98
CA PHE A 139 -3.55 11.79 -20.24
C PHE A 139 -4.56 10.67 -20.08
N SER A 140 -5.69 10.98 -19.43
CA SER A 140 -6.87 10.12 -19.60
C SER A 140 -7.22 10.07 -21.09
N TRP A 141 -7.73 8.93 -21.55
CA TRP A 141 -8.22 8.78 -22.94
C TRP A 141 -9.20 9.90 -23.32
N THR A 142 -9.95 10.42 -22.35
CA THR A 142 -10.82 11.58 -22.53
C THR A 142 -10.03 12.85 -22.89
N THR A 143 -8.91 13.14 -22.23
CA THR A 143 -8.05 14.29 -22.56
C THR A 143 -7.45 14.16 -23.96
N ILE A 144 -7.06 12.96 -24.39
CA ILE A 144 -6.58 12.69 -25.76
C ILE A 144 -7.68 12.99 -26.79
N LEU A 145 -8.91 12.55 -26.52
CA LEU A 145 -10.06 12.81 -27.40
C LEU A 145 -10.42 14.30 -27.48
N TYR A 146 -10.36 15.02 -26.36
CA TYR A 146 -10.61 16.47 -26.35
C TYR A 146 -9.55 17.24 -27.13
N VAL A 147 -8.27 16.92 -26.96
CA VAL A 147 -7.18 17.55 -27.74
C VAL A 147 -7.35 17.25 -29.23
N GLY A 148 -7.71 16.00 -29.59
CA GLY A 148 -7.97 15.62 -30.98
C GLY A 148 -9.09 16.43 -31.63
N LEU A 149 -10.22 16.62 -30.94
CA LEU A 149 -11.35 17.43 -31.43
C LEU A 149 -10.99 18.91 -31.61
N VAL A 150 -10.24 19.49 -30.67
CA VAL A 150 -9.79 20.89 -30.76
C VAL A 150 -8.89 21.09 -31.98
N VAL A 151 -7.94 20.19 -32.22
CA VAL A 151 -7.03 20.27 -33.37
C VAL A 151 -7.80 20.17 -34.69
N ILE A 152 -8.76 19.24 -34.81
CA ILE A 152 -9.60 19.12 -36.00
C ILE A 152 -10.43 20.39 -36.23
N GLY A 153 -11.01 20.95 -35.17
CA GLY A 153 -11.77 22.21 -35.25
C GLY A 153 -10.93 23.39 -35.77
N VAL A 154 -9.69 23.52 -35.28
CA VAL A 154 -8.75 24.56 -35.75
C VAL A 154 -8.40 24.37 -37.22
N LEU A 155 -8.14 23.13 -37.66
CA LEU A 155 -7.82 22.84 -39.07
C LEU A 155 -8.98 23.19 -40.02
N ILE A 156 -10.22 22.90 -39.62
CA ILE A 156 -11.42 23.27 -40.39
C ILE A 156 -11.55 24.79 -40.47
N CYS A 157 -11.34 25.50 -39.36
CA CYS A 157 -11.38 26.96 -39.32
C CYS A 157 -10.34 27.58 -40.26
N LEU A 158 -9.09 27.10 -40.21
CA LEU A 158 -8.01 27.55 -41.10
C LEU A 158 -8.33 27.27 -42.57
N PHE A 159 -8.88 26.09 -42.88
CA PHE A 159 -9.29 25.74 -44.25
C PHE A 159 -10.37 26.68 -44.80
N ILE A 160 -11.38 27.03 -43.98
CA ILE A 160 -12.42 27.99 -44.36
C ILE A 160 -11.82 29.38 -44.60
N LEU A 161 -10.96 29.86 -43.70
CA LEU A 161 -10.30 31.16 -43.84
C LEU A 161 -9.43 31.22 -45.11
N MET A 162 -8.66 30.17 -45.39
CA MET A 162 -7.88 30.08 -46.63
C MET A 162 -8.78 30.12 -47.87
N LYS A 163 -9.94 29.44 -47.84
CA LYS A 163 -10.90 29.47 -48.96
C LYS A 163 -11.53 30.85 -49.17
N ILE A 164 -11.74 31.63 -48.11
CA ILE A 164 -12.25 33.00 -48.20
C ILE A 164 -11.19 33.96 -48.74
N MET A 165 -9.93 33.82 -48.30
CA MET A 165 -8.83 34.68 -48.76
C MET A 165 -8.39 34.43 -50.21
N ASN A 166 -8.61 33.21 -50.72
CA ASN A 166 -8.30 32.85 -52.11
C ASN A 166 -9.42 33.20 -53.11
N ARG A 167 -10.45 33.93 -52.70
CA ARG A 167 -11.59 34.32 -53.51
C ARG A 167 -11.63 35.82 -53.70
#